data_AF-A0A1V1P6A6-F1
#
_entry.id   AF-A0A1V1P6A6-F1
#
_cell.length_a   1.000
_cell.length_b   1.000
_cell.length_c   1.000
_cell.angle_alpha   90.00
_cell.angle_beta   90.00
_cell.angle_gamma   90.00
#
_symmetry.space_group_name_H-M   'P 1'
#
loop_
_entity.id
_entity.type
_entity.pdbx_description
1 polymer ?
#
loop_
_entity_poly.entity_id
_entity_poly.type
_entity_poly.pdbx_seq_one_letter_code
_entity_poly.pdbx_strand_id
1 'polypeptide(L)'
;MQNYQAKRLPEILNVTELKPLNHDNFQSFFVETDQARGKNIALHLKYYFESKKDTPQKVLFMGHRGSGKSTELFRLEQFLGHAFKLVRFSIKEVDIIDFNYIDLIFLLLDKLYKDNDKTPLPDSDLRALLNCMAVIKYNGQRWCGLHPAVIRMLEERGLTCISK
;
A
#
# COMPACT_ATOMS: atom_id res chain seq x y z
N MET A 1 -8.47 -4.19 20.80
CA MET A 1 -7.44 -4.69 21.73
C MET A 1 -6.89 -3.52 22.52
N GLN A 2 -6.66 -3.70 23.83
CA GLN A 2 -6.00 -2.65 24.62
C GLN A 2 -4.55 -2.52 24.16
N ASN A 3 -4.15 -1.32 23.76
CA ASN A 3 -2.76 -0.96 23.43
C ASN A 3 -1.91 -0.91 24.71
N TYR A 4 -1.63 -2.06 25.31
CA TYR A 4 -0.69 -2.19 26.43
C TYR A 4 0.46 -3.12 26.04
N GLN A 5 1.66 -2.77 26.49
CA GLN A 5 2.85 -3.61 26.34
C GLN A 5 2.91 -4.60 27.50
N ALA A 6 3.26 -5.86 27.20
CA ALA A 6 3.56 -6.85 28.24
C ALA A 6 4.77 -6.40 29.07
N LYS A 7 4.64 -6.41 30.40
CA LYS A 7 5.74 -6.14 31.32
C LYS A 7 6.36 -7.42 31.87
N ARG A 8 5.65 -8.56 31.72
CA ARG A 8 6.09 -9.88 32.17
C ARG A 8 5.90 -10.92 31.07
N LEU A 9 6.76 -11.94 31.05
CA LEU A 9 6.71 -13.03 30.05
C LEU A 9 5.32 -13.68 29.90
N PRO A 10 4.54 -13.97 30.98
CA PRO A 10 3.21 -14.57 30.82
C PRO A 10 2.20 -13.68 30.07
N GLU A 11 2.42 -12.36 30.03
CA GLU A 11 1.53 -11.41 29.37
C GLU A 11 1.77 -11.35 27.85
N ILE A 12 2.89 -11.90 27.35
CA ILE A 12 3.28 -11.83 25.93
C ILE A 12 2.21 -12.45 25.02
N LEU A 13 1.62 -13.57 25.41
CA LEU A 13 0.59 -14.25 24.61
C LEU A 13 -0.68 -13.41 24.45
N ASN A 14 -0.94 -12.47 25.36
CA ASN A 14 -2.11 -11.62 25.34
C ASN A 14 -1.92 -10.35 24.49
N VAL A 15 -0.67 -9.98 24.19
CA VAL A 15 -0.33 -8.76 23.45
C VAL A 15 0.28 -9.03 22.08
N THR A 16 0.75 -10.25 21.82
CA THR A 16 1.44 -10.61 20.57
C THR A 16 0.46 -11.02 19.49
N GLU A 17 0.33 -10.20 18.46
CA GLU A 17 -0.37 -10.58 17.22
C GLU A 17 0.62 -10.99 16.14
N LEU A 18 0.35 -12.11 15.45
CA LEU A 18 1.12 -12.56 14.28
C LEU A 18 0.74 -11.82 12.99
N LYS A 19 0.54 -10.50 13.11
CA LYS A 19 0.21 -9.60 12.01
C LYS A 19 1.30 -8.52 11.90
N PRO A 20 1.50 -7.95 10.69
CA PRO A 20 2.37 -6.79 10.54
C PRO A 20 1.90 -5.64 11.42
N LEU A 21 2.85 -4.84 11.92
CA LEU A 21 2.50 -3.60 12.61
C LEU A 21 1.90 -2.60 11.60
N ASN A 22 0.96 -1.77 12.07
CA ASN A 22 0.19 -0.80 11.31
C ASN A 22 0.05 0.52 12.12
N HIS A 23 -0.72 1.48 11.61
CA HIS A 23 -0.88 2.78 12.27
C HIS A 23 -1.33 2.70 13.74
N ASP A 24 -2.14 1.71 14.10
CA ASP A 24 -2.73 1.60 15.44
C ASP A 24 -1.74 1.10 16.50
N ASN A 25 -0.76 0.30 16.08
CA ASN A 25 0.12 -0.45 16.99
C ASN A 25 1.62 -0.21 16.74
N PHE A 26 2.01 0.46 15.64
CA PHE A 26 3.42 0.64 15.31
C PHE A 26 4.17 1.43 16.37
N GLN A 27 3.64 2.57 16.82
CA GLN A 27 4.30 3.39 17.86
C GLN A 27 4.46 2.64 19.19
N SER A 28 3.50 1.77 19.51
CA SER A 28 3.48 1.03 20.77
C SER A 28 4.34 -0.23 20.74
N PHE A 29 4.59 -0.85 19.60
CA PHE A 29 5.23 -2.18 19.54
C PHE A 29 6.47 -2.24 18.64
N PHE A 30 6.74 -1.22 17.83
CA PHE A 30 7.93 -1.20 17.00
C PHE A 30 9.18 -0.94 17.86
N VAL A 31 10.19 -1.79 17.69
CA VAL A 31 11.49 -1.63 18.31
C VAL A 31 12.52 -1.36 17.22
N GLU A 32 13.22 -0.26 17.36
CA GLU A 32 14.35 0.11 16.50
C GLU A 32 15.46 -0.96 16.63
N THR A 33 15.90 -1.53 15.51
CA THR A 33 16.93 -2.58 15.46
C THR A 33 18.00 -2.33 14.41
N ASP A 34 18.06 -1.13 13.83
CA ASP A 34 19.00 -0.75 12.77
C ASP A 34 20.45 -0.89 13.22
N GLN A 35 20.75 -0.53 14.47
CA GLN A 35 22.10 -0.70 15.04
C GLN A 35 22.55 -2.16 15.00
N ALA A 36 21.67 -3.09 15.41
CA ALA A 36 21.95 -4.52 15.37
C ALA A 36 22.02 -5.09 13.95
N ARG A 37 21.25 -4.51 13.01
CA ARG A 37 21.22 -4.92 11.59
C ARG A 37 22.32 -4.26 10.74
N GLY A 38 23.00 -3.25 11.27
CA GLY A 38 24.02 -2.45 10.59
C GLY A 38 23.49 -1.50 9.50
N LYS A 39 22.18 -1.40 9.32
CA LYS A 39 21.57 -0.54 8.29
C LYS A 39 20.09 -0.28 8.56
N ASN A 40 19.64 0.92 8.21
CA ASN A 40 18.22 1.26 8.12
C ASN A 40 17.74 1.05 6.68
N ILE A 41 17.17 -0.13 6.41
CA ILE A 41 16.72 -0.53 5.07
C ILE A 41 15.61 0.39 4.57
N ALA A 42 14.68 0.77 5.44
CA ALA A 42 13.55 1.63 5.08
C ALA A 42 14.04 3.03 4.65
N LEU A 43 15.01 3.61 5.35
CA LEU A 43 15.63 4.88 5.01
C LEU A 43 16.47 4.78 3.71
N HIS A 44 17.23 3.69 3.53
CA HIS A 44 17.98 3.47 2.29
C HIS A 44 17.06 3.38 1.08
N LEU A 45 15.90 2.71 1.23
CA LEU A 45 14.91 2.61 0.17
C LEU A 45 14.23 3.94 -0.12
N LYS A 46 13.98 4.77 0.90
CA LYS A 46 13.51 6.15 0.71
C LYS A 46 14.45 6.91 -0.23
N TYR A 47 15.74 6.96 0.08
CA TYR A 47 16.73 7.64 -0.76
C TYR A 47 16.84 7.01 -2.16
N TYR A 48 16.77 5.68 -2.25
CA TYR A 48 16.78 4.97 -3.53
C TYR A 48 15.63 5.44 -4.43
N PHE A 49 14.39 5.48 -3.93
CA PHE A 49 13.24 5.94 -4.68
C PHE A 49 13.31 7.44 -5.01
N GLU A 50 13.73 8.28 -4.06
CA GLU A 50 13.86 9.73 -4.28
C GLU A 50 14.90 10.07 -5.35
N SER A 51 15.98 9.29 -5.45
CA SER A 51 17.04 9.51 -6.45
C SER A 51 16.65 9.10 -7.88
N LYS A 52 15.56 8.35 -8.07
CA LYS A 52 15.19 7.71 -9.34
C LYS A 52 13.73 7.91 -9.73
N LYS A 53 13.14 9.08 -9.41
CA LYS A 53 11.71 9.36 -9.60
C LYS A 53 11.20 9.13 -11.03
N ASP A 54 12.02 9.42 -12.04
CA ASP A 54 11.63 9.32 -13.45
C ASP A 54 11.73 7.90 -14.04
N THR A 55 12.17 6.92 -13.24
CA THR A 55 12.40 5.55 -13.72
C THR A 55 11.70 4.53 -12.82
N PRO A 56 10.82 3.68 -13.37
CA PRO A 56 10.15 2.65 -12.58
C PRO A 56 11.16 1.72 -11.90
N GLN A 57 11.02 1.57 -10.58
CA GLN A 57 11.89 0.72 -9.77
C GLN A 57 11.15 -0.52 -9.28
N LYS A 58 11.87 -1.65 -9.24
CA LYS A 58 11.35 -2.92 -8.71
C LYS A 58 12.25 -3.35 -7.55
N VAL A 59 11.64 -3.56 -6.38
CA VAL A 59 12.32 -4.02 -5.17
C VAL A 59 11.59 -5.24 -4.62
N LEU A 60 12.34 -6.29 -4.32
CA LEU A 60 11.80 -7.55 -3.81
C LEU A 60 12.30 -7.80 -2.39
N PHE A 61 11.36 -7.97 -1.45
CA PHE A 61 11.65 -8.31 -0.06
C PHE A 61 11.47 -9.82 0.17
N MET A 62 12.58 -10.54 0.37
CA MET A 62 12.57 -11.97 0.66
C MET A 62 12.94 -12.27 2.12
N GLY A 63 12.48 -13.41 2.65
CA GLY A 63 12.83 -13.90 3.98
C GLY A 63 11.71 -14.72 4.64
N HIS A 64 12.01 -15.36 5.76
CA HIS A 64 11.06 -16.24 6.47
C HIS A 64 9.81 -15.52 7.01
N ARG A 65 8.72 -16.26 7.21
CA ARG A 65 7.52 -15.72 7.90
C ARG A 65 7.91 -15.18 9.27
N GLY A 66 7.40 -14.01 9.64
CA GLY A 66 7.74 -13.35 10.91
C GLY A 66 9.03 -12.55 10.91
N SER A 67 9.82 -12.53 9.83
CA SER A 67 11.08 -11.78 9.76
C SER A 67 10.94 -10.25 9.68
N GLY A 68 9.74 -9.70 9.87
CA GLY A 68 9.49 -8.25 9.89
C GLY A 68 9.34 -7.55 8.54
N LYS A 69 9.34 -8.26 7.39
CA LYS A 69 9.24 -7.63 6.04
C LYS A 69 8.10 -6.64 5.89
N SER A 70 6.88 -7.04 6.23
CA SER A 70 5.69 -6.18 6.10
C SER A 70 5.72 -5.00 7.08
N THR A 71 6.35 -5.18 8.24
CA THR A 71 6.57 -4.09 9.21
C THR A 71 7.60 -3.09 8.69
N GLU A 72 8.68 -3.53 8.05
CA GLU A 72 9.65 -2.62 7.39
C GLU A 72 9.04 -1.90 6.19
N LEU A 73 8.13 -2.53 5.44
CA LEU A 73 7.37 -1.85 4.38
C LEU A 73 6.48 -0.73 4.95
N PHE A 74 5.83 -0.97 6.08
CA PHE A 74 5.08 0.05 6.78
C PHE A 74 5.98 1.16 7.36
N ARG A 75 7.18 0.81 7.85
CA ARG A 75 8.18 1.79 8.28
C ARG A 75 8.68 2.66 7.12
N LEU A 76 8.89 2.08 5.94
CA LEU A 76 9.24 2.79 4.71
C LEU A 76 8.15 3.80 4.31
N GLU A 77 6.88 3.41 4.41
CA GLU A 77 5.73 4.30 4.19
C GLU A 77 5.84 5.57 5.05
N GLN A 78 6.21 5.44 6.32
CA GLN A 78 6.41 6.61 7.20
C GLN A 78 7.57 7.52 6.74
N PHE A 79 8.58 6.97 6.04
CA PHE A 79 9.71 7.75 5.54
C PHE A 79 9.46 8.42 4.19
N LEU A 80 8.64 7.82 3.33
CA LEU A 80 8.31 8.37 2.01
C LEU A 80 7.47 9.66 2.11
N GLY A 81 6.70 9.80 3.20
CA GLY A 81 5.90 11.01 3.46
C GLY A 81 4.99 11.37 2.29
N HIS A 82 4.93 12.66 1.95
CA HIS A 82 4.13 13.17 0.82
C HIS A 82 4.88 13.17 -0.53
N ALA A 83 6.13 12.69 -0.58
CA ALA A 83 6.91 12.69 -1.82
C ALA A 83 6.41 11.64 -2.83
N PHE A 84 5.66 10.65 -2.35
CA PHE A 84 5.09 9.57 -3.15
C PHE A 84 3.64 9.35 -2.78
N LYS A 85 2.81 9.07 -3.78
CA LYS A 85 1.48 8.49 -3.56
C LYS A 85 1.64 7.00 -3.32
N LEU A 86 1.33 6.54 -2.10
CA LEU A 86 1.48 5.13 -1.73
C LEU A 86 0.19 4.35 -2.01
N VAL A 87 0.31 3.28 -2.79
CA VAL A 87 -0.78 2.31 -2.99
C VAL A 87 -0.39 0.99 -2.35
N ARG A 88 -1.00 0.67 -1.21
CA ARG A 88 -0.80 -0.60 -0.50
C ARG A 88 -1.90 -1.59 -0.85
N PHE A 89 -1.51 -2.82 -1.18
CA PHE A 89 -2.43 -3.93 -1.35
C PHE A 89 -1.81 -5.23 -0.83
N SER A 90 -2.66 -6.19 -0.51
CA SER A 90 -2.28 -7.53 -0.11
C SER A 90 -3.13 -8.53 -0.89
N ILE A 91 -2.49 -9.47 -1.58
CA ILE A 91 -3.21 -10.54 -2.29
C ILE A 91 -4.00 -11.46 -1.35
N LYS A 92 -3.75 -11.41 -0.04
CA LYS A 92 -4.58 -12.15 0.95
C LYS A 92 -5.98 -11.57 1.09
N GLU A 93 -6.20 -10.34 0.61
CA GLU A 93 -7.50 -9.66 0.62
C GLU A 93 -8.34 -10.02 -0.61
N VAL A 94 -7.78 -10.79 -1.55
CA VAL A 94 -8.40 -11.17 -2.82
C VAL A 94 -8.42 -12.70 -2.91
N ASP A 95 -9.41 -13.27 -3.58
CA ASP A 95 -9.40 -14.70 -3.88
C ASP A 95 -8.28 -15.01 -4.90
N ILE A 96 -7.33 -15.84 -4.50
CA ILE A 96 -6.05 -16.02 -5.19
C ILE A 96 -6.17 -16.97 -6.39
N ILE A 97 -7.25 -17.76 -6.46
CA ILE A 97 -7.37 -18.90 -7.38
C ILE A 97 -7.24 -18.47 -8.86
N ASP A 98 -7.59 -17.23 -9.22
CA ASP A 98 -7.52 -16.72 -10.60
C ASP A 98 -6.79 -15.37 -10.76
N PHE A 99 -6.03 -14.93 -9.74
CA PHE A 99 -5.42 -13.60 -9.74
C PHE A 99 -4.32 -13.46 -10.81
N ASN A 100 -4.52 -12.54 -11.75
CA ASN A 100 -3.57 -12.25 -12.81
C ASN A 100 -3.19 -10.74 -12.84
N TYR A 101 -2.31 -10.37 -13.78
CA TYR A 101 -1.80 -8.99 -13.86
C TYR A 101 -2.88 -7.95 -14.23
N ILE A 102 -3.95 -8.36 -14.93
CA ILE A 102 -5.09 -7.50 -15.24
C ILE A 102 -5.83 -7.16 -13.95
N ASP A 103 -6.02 -8.13 -13.06
CA ASP A 103 -6.65 -7.94 -11.76
C ASP A 103 -5.83 -7.00 -10.87
N LEU A 104 -4.50 -7.13 -10.92
CA LEU A 104 -3.59 -6.19 -10.26
C LEU A 104 -3.78 -4.76 -10.78
N ILE A 105 -3.85 -4.56 -12.09
CA ILE A 105 -4.06 -3.22 -12.68
C ILE A 105 -5.39 -2.65 -12.20
N PHE A 106 -6.47 -3.42 -12.26
CA PHE A 106 -7.78 -2.98 -11.80
C PHE A 106 -7.81 -2.67 -10.30
N LEU A 107 -7.17 -3.50 -9.48
CA LEU A 107 -7.05 -3.26 -8.04
C LEU A 107 -6.30 -1.97 -7.74
N LEU A 108 -5.20 -1.70 -8.45
CA LEU A 108 -4.46 -0.44 -8.32
C LEU A 108 -5.34 0.76 -8.72
N LEU A 109 -6.12 0.65 -9.79
CA LEU A 109 -7.06 1.69 -10.21
C LEU A 109 -8.16 1.95 -9.16
N ASP A 110 -8.75 0.90 -8.57
CA ASP A 110 -9.74 1.01 -7.49
C ASP A 110 -9.16 1.74 -6.27
N LYS A 111 -7.96 1.35 -5.83
CA LYS A 111 -7.27 1.99 -4.70
C LYS A 111 -6.93 3.46 -4.98
N LEU A 112 -6.46 3.77 -6.18
CA LEU A 112 -6.17 5.15 -6.59
C LEU A 112 -7.44 6.01 -6.64
N TYR A 113 -8.57 5.42 -7.04
CA TYR A 113 -9.86 6.12 -7.14
C TYR A 113 -10.52 6.37 -5.79
N LYS A 114 -10.47 5.40 -4.87
CA LYS A 114 -11.05 5.50 -3.53
C LYS A 114 -10.26 6.41 -2.58
N ASP A 115 -9.08 6.84 -2.98
CA ASP A 115 -8.30 7.81 -2.23
C ASP A 115 -9.07 9.15 -2.11
N ASN A 116 -9.12 9.69 -0.90
CA ASN A 116 -9.81 10.95 -0.61
C ASN A 116 -9.10 12.14 -1.25
N ASP A 117 -7.80 12.00 -1.52
CA ASP A 117 -7.04 12.97 -2.29
C ASP A 117 -7.29 12.77 -3.79
N LYS A 118 -8.34 13.44 -4.31
CA LYS A 118 -8.65 13.54 -5.73
C LYS A 118 -7.73 14.52 -6.47
N THR A 119 -6.64 14.96 -5.85
CA THR A 119 -5.62 15.74 -6.56
C THR A 119 -5.17 14.91 -7.76
N PRO A 120 -5.32 15.45 -8.98
CA PRO A 120 -5.01 14.69 -10.18
C PRO A 120 -3.56 14.23 -10.12
N LEU A 121 -3.34 12.96 -10.48
CA LEU A 121 -2.00 12.46 -10.78
C LEU A 121 -1.28 13.46 -11.72
N PRO A 122 0.06 13.52 -11.71
CA PRO A 122 0.80 14.36 -12.65
C PRO A 122 0.24 14.23 -14.06
N ASP A 123 0.15 15.36 -14.78
CA ASP A 123 -0.70 15.51 -15.96
C ASP A 123 -0.42 14.45 -17.05
N SER A 124 0.80 13.91 -17.12
CA SER A 124 1.19 12.81 -18.02
C SER A 124 0.54 11.47 -17.67
N ASP A 125 0.48 11.11 -16.39
CA ASP A 125 -0.02 9.82 -15.92
C ASP A 125 -1.55 9.79 -15.93
N LEU A 126 -2.17 10.91 -15.54
CA LEU A 126 -3.62 11.08 -15.68
C LEU A 126 -4.05 11.02 -17.14
N ARG A 127 -3.29 11.62 -18.06
CA ARG A 127 -3.55 11.54 -19.51
C ARG A 127 -3.48 10.10 -20.01
N ALA A 128 -2.51 9.31 -19.57
CA ALA A 128 -2.43 7.90 -19.96
C ALA A 128 -3.70 7.12 -19.55
N LEU A 129 -4.18 7.36 -18.32
CA LEU A 129 -5.41 6.74 -17.80
C LEU A 129 -6.70 7.25 -18.46
N LEU A 130 -6.77 8.53 -18.82
CA LEU A 130 -7.86 9.10 -19.60
C LEU A 130 -7.86 8.54 -21.04
N ASN A 131 -6.69 8.44 -21.66
CA ASN A 131 -6.54 7.95 -23.04
C ASN A 131 -6.93 6.47 -23.17
N CYS A 132 -6.68 5.65 -22.14
CA CYS A 132 -7.15 4.26 -22.13
C CYS A 132 -8.59 4.10 -21.60
N MET A 133 -9.32 5.20 -21.37
CA MET A 133 -10.68 5.23 -20.82
C MET A 133 -10.84 4.53 -19.46
N ALA A 134 -9.75 4.30 -18.73
CA ALA A 134 -9.81 3.76 -17.38
C ALA A 134 -10.41 4.79 -16.40
N VAL A 135 -10.14 6.07 -16.67
CA VAL A 135 -10.65 7.22 -15.92
C VAL A 135 -11.46 8.11 -16.86
N ILE A 136 -12.56 8.68 -16.38
CA ILE A 136 -13.37 9.68 -17.09
C ILE A 136 -13.36 10.98 -16.29
N LYS A 137 -13.28 12.12 -16.98
CA LYS A 137 -13.48 13.44 -16.39
C LYS A 137 -14.95 13.86 -16.54
N TYR A 138 -15.59 14.19 -15.43
CA TYR A 138 -16.98 14.65 -15.42
C TYR A 138 -17.05 16.18 -15.37
N ASN A 139 -17.93 16.78 -16.19
CA ASN A 139 -18.32 18.19 -16.14
C ASN A 139 -17.19 19.23 -16.28
N GLY A 140 -16.04 18.88 -16.89
CA GLY A 140 -14.95 19.83 -17.18
C GLY A 140 -14.15 20.31 -15.94
N GLN A 141 -14.68 20.16 -14.73
CA GLN A 141 -13.96 20.36 -13.47
C GLN A 141 -13.02 19.18 -13.19
N ARG A 142 -12.03 19.35 -12.29
CA ARG A 142 -11.02 18.32 -11.91
C ARG A 142 -11.62 17.10 -11.19
N TRP A 143 -12.87 16.73 -11.44
CA TRP A 143 -13.47 15.52 -10.93
C TRP A 143 -13.29 14.38 -11.93
N CYS A 144 -12.46 13.42 -11.56
CA CYS A 144 -12.18 12.21 -12.33
C CYS A 144 -12.73 10.99 -11.59
N GLY A 145 -13.25 10.00 -12.32
CA GLY A 145 -13.65 8.72 -11.73
C GLY A 145 -13.49 7.55 -12.66
N LEU A 146 -13.56 6.32 -12.11
CA LEU A 146 -13.47 5.11 -12.93
C LEU A 146 -14.65 5.03 -13.90
N HIS A 147 -14.38 4.60 -15.12
CA HIS A 147 -15.43 4.38 -16.11
C HIS A 147 -16.41 3.30 -15.60
N PRO A 148 -17.75 3.43 -15.79
CA PRO A 148 -18.71 2.43 -15.30
C PRO A 148 -18.40 0.99 -15.73
N ALA A 149 -17.89 0.80 -16.94
CA ALA A 149 -17.40 -0.51 -17.39
C ALA A 149 -16.26 -1.07 -16.53
N VAL A 150 -15.32 -0.23 -16.07
CA VAL A 150 -14.23 -0.63 -15.16
C VAL A 150 -14.78 -1.00 -13.79
N ILE A 151 -15.76 -0.23 -13.28
CA ILE A 151 -16.46 -0.55 -12.03
C ILE A 151 -17.14 -1.92 -12.14
N ARG A 152 -17.85 -2.16 -13.24
CA ARG A 152 -18.50 -3.45 -13.50
C ARG A 152 -17.50 -4.61 -13.56
N MET A 153 -16.37 -4.43 -14.23
CA MET A 153 -15.31 -5.43 -14.30
C MET A 153 -14.67 -5.72 -12.94
N LEU A 154 -14.57 -4.70 -12.06
CA LEU A 154 -14.09 -4.88 -10.69
C LEU A 154 -15.10 -5.70 -9.86
N GLU A 155 -16.40 -5.43 -10.00
CA GLU A 155 -17.47 -6.16 -9.32
C GLU A 155 -17.57 -7.61 -9.78
N GLU A 156 -17.56 -7.85 -11.10
CA GLU A 156 -17.62 -9.19 -11.71
C GLU A 156 -16.46 -10.09 -11.26
N ARG A 157 -15.31 -9.50 -10.93
CA ARG A 157 -14.11 -10.21 -10.47
C ARG A 157 -13.97 -10.27 -8.95
N GLY A 158 -14.91 -9.71 -8.19
CA GLY A 158 -14.81 -9.65 -6.73
C GLY A 158 -13.63 -8.82 -6.21
N LEU A 159 -13.10 -7.90 -7.04
CA LEU A 159 -11.92 -7.08 -6.72
C LEU A 159 -12.28 -5.77 -6.02
N THR A 160 -13.57 -5.51 -5.77
CA THR A 160 -13.99 -4.36 -4.98
C THR A 160 -13.53 -4.57 -3.55
N CYS A 161 -12.56 -3.77 -3.10
CA CYS A 161 -12.26 -3.68 -1.67
C CYS A 161 -13.55 -3.20 -0.98
N ILE A 162 -14.21 -4.13 -0.28
CA ILE A 162 -15.50 -3.96 0.37
C ILE A 162 -15.40 -2.78 1.32
N SER A 163 -15.99 -1.65 0.93
CA SER A 163 -16.49 -0.66 1.88
C SER A 163 -17.86 -1.14 2.33
N LYS A 164 -17.88 -1.90 3.42
CA LYS A 164 -19.00 -1.97 4.35
C LYS A 164 -18.47 -1.62 5.72
#